data_AF-A0A850A0E3-F1
#
_entry.id   AF-A0A850A0E3-F1
#
_cell.length_a   1.000
_cell.length_b   1.000
_cell.length_c   1.000
_cell.angle_alpha   90.00
_cell.angle_beta   90.00
_cell.angle_gamma   90.00
#
_symmetry.space_group_name_H-M   'P 1'
#
loop_
_entity.id
_entity.type
_entity.pdbx_description
1 polymer ?
#
loop_
_entity_poly.entity_id
_entity_poly.type
_entity_poly.pdbx_seq_one_letter_code
_entity_poly.pdbx_strand_id
1 'polypeptide(L)'
;LSGRGPQVQGRVAAHPARVAWPDPLIGYAGNRFDPLLEASLGQRVLCQLLLDGVLYERAGVLAAYSPDFLLLFDVPFPQPARITLAPGAEPRQEGGLRLQLTGRHLQIDNLTPYPLLLDTLRAGDAVKELGILLPPQEQLGLNLDGIGACEIAFQSVREIDLLAPRRNAILRQRADVGQDGLFAVGVALTGDENDQAQEERLRWELRQHPHNAAAAASLARLLSRRGALAEAEEWFRQALTLAQAQPRALADGGQRVANELAELQRRHPRLGGGS
;
A
#
# COMPACT_ATOMS: atom_id res chain seq x y z
N LEU A 1 -42.60 34.34 31.04
CA LEU A 1 -41.93 33.06 30.72
C LEU A 1 -42.27 32.69 29.28
N SER A 2 -41.42 33.06 28.32
CA SER A 2 -41.49 32.60 26.92
C SER A 2 -40.18 32.95 26.24
N GLY A 3 -39.22 32.02 26.30
CA GLY A 3 -37.94 32.12 25.60
C GLY A 3 -38.08 31.58 24.18
N ARG A 4 -37.80 32.41 23.17
CA ARG A 4 -37.55 31.99 21.79
C ARG A 4 -36.04 31.72 21.66
N GLY A 5 -35.66 30.45 21.50
CA GLY A 5 -34.33 30.06 21.05
C GLY A 5 -34.23 30.09 19.52
N PRO A 6 -33.06 30.36 18.92
CA PRO A 6 -32.90 30.43 17.48
C PRO A 6 -32.87 29.02 16.86
N GLN A 7 -33.65 28.82 15.80
CA GLN A 7 -33.58 27.63 14.95
C GLN A 7 -32.30 27.68 14.10
N VAL A 8 -31.39 26.74 14.32
CA VAL A 8 -30.25 26.50 13.44
C VAL A 8 -30.70 25.48 12.39
N GLN A 9 -31.00 25.94 11.18
CA GLN A 9 -31.19 25.09 10.01
C GLN A 9 -29.84 24.48 9.62
N GLY A 10 -29.64 23.22 9.96
CA GLY A 10 -28.51 22.42 9.48
C GLY A 10 -28.62 22.19 7.98
N ARG A 11 -27.74 22.83 7.22
CA ARG A 11 -27.46 22.50 5.82
C ARG A 11 -26.87 21.08 5.78
N VAL A 12 -27.63 20.13 5.23
CA VAL A 12 -27.14 18.78 4.93
C VAL A 12 -26.07 18.93 3.84
N ALA A 13 -24.82 18.66 4.18
CA ALA A 13 -23.72 18.61 3.23
C ALA A 13 -23.98 17.52 2.19
N ALA A 14 -23.73 17.85 0.93
CA ALA A 14 -23.94 16.97 -0.20
C ALA A 14 -23.10 15.68 -0.07
N HIS A 15 -23.71 14.55 -0.43
CA HIS A 15 -23.08 13.24 -0.58
C HIS A 15 -21.77 13.32 -1.39
N PRO A 16 -20.66 12.72 -0.95
CA PRO A 16 -19.49 12.58 -1.81
C PRO A 16 -19.81 11.66 -3.00
N ALA A 17 -19.20 11.99 -4.14
CA ALA A 17 -19.46 11.40 -5.44
C ALA A 17 -19.41 9.86 -5.43
N ARG A 18 -20.37 9.24 -6.11
CA ARG A 18 -20.41 7.78 -6.34
C ARG A 18 -19.17 7.36 -7.13
N VAL A 19 -18.24 6.66 -6.48
CA VAL A 19 -17.19 5.91 -7.16
C VAL A 19 -17.86 4.77 -7.92
N ALA A 20 -17.73 4.77 -9.24
CA ALA A 20 -18.31 3.73 -10.10
C ALA A 20 -17.46 2.45 -10.01
N TRP A 21 -18.12 1.34 -9.66
CA TRP A 21 -17.51 0.01 -9.61
C TRP A 21 -17.20 -0.50 -11.05
N PRO A 22 -16.02 -1.07 -11.33
CA PRO A 22 -15.80 -1.83 -12.56
C PRO A 22 -16.36 -3.27 -12.46
N ASP A 23 -17.17 -3.66 -13.44
CA ASP A 23 -17.90 -4.95 -13.57
C ASP A 23 -17.02 -6.19 -13.88
N PRO A 24 -17.51 -7.43 -13.68
CA PRO A 24 -18.84 -7.80 -13.18
C PRO A 24 -18.86 -8.07 -11.68
N LEU A 25 -19.92 -7.58 -11.03
CA LEU A 25 -20.28 -7.86 -9.65
C LEU A 25 -20.44 -9.36 -9.38
N ILE A 26 -19.66 -9.89 -8.44
CA ILE A 26 -20.07 -11.06 -7.66
C ILE A 26 -20.80 -10.53 -6.42
N GLY A 27 -22.09 -10.86 -6.30
CA GLY A 27 -22.81 -10.78 -5.03
C GLY A 27 -23.68 -9.56 -4.77
N TYR A 28 -24.40 -9.03 -5.77
CA TYR A 28 -25.58 -8.18 -5.47
C TYR A 28 -26.86 -8.99 -5.45
N ALA A 29 -27.07 -9.71 -4.35
CA ALA A 29 -28.39 -10.06 -3.88
C ALA A 29 -28.36 -10.06 -2.34
N GLY A 30 -29.16 -9.19 -1.73
CA GLY A 30 -29.35 -9.10 -0.28
C GLY A 30 -30.22 -10.23 0.25
N ASN A 31 -29.94 -11.47 -0.13
CA ASN A 31 -30.60 -12.68 0.35
C ASN A 31 -29.72 -13.39 1.40
N ARG A 32 -30.36 -14.12 2.32
CA ARG A 32 -29.69 -14.91 3.37
C ARG A 32 -28.80 -16.03 2.81
N PHE A 33 -28.87 -16.31 1.51
CA PHE A 33 -28.16 -17.37 0.83
C PHE A 33 -27.62 -16.85 -0.51
N ASP A 34 -26.31 -16.89 -0.68
CA ASP A 34 -25.60 -16.51 -1.91
C ASP A 34 -24.71 -17.68 -2.36
N PRO A 35 -25.09 -18.41 -3.43
CA PRO A 35 -24.37 -19.61 -3.89
C PRO A 35 -22.87 -19.39 -4.18
N LEU A 36 -22.49 -18.17 -4.58
CA LEU A 36 -21.09 -17.85 -4.89
C LEU A 36 -20.29 -17.66 -3.59
N LEU A 37 -20.89 -17.04 -2.57
CA LEU A 37 -20.28 -16.93 -1.25
C LEU A 37 -20.18 -18.29 -0.58
N GLU A 38 -21.23 -19.12 -0.67
CA GLU A 38 -21.22 -20.50 -0.17
C GLU A 38 -20.09 -21.33 -0.77
N ALA A 39 -19.91 -21.25 -2.09
CA ALA A 39 -18.83 -21.95 -2.79
C ALA A 39 -17.42 -21.47 -2.36
N SER A 40 -17.32 -20.26 -1.80
CA SER A 40 -16.08 -19.66 -1.34
C SER A 40 -15.83 -19.79 0.17
N LEU A 41 -16.76 -20.35 0.94
CA LEU A 41 -16.55 -20.58 2.38
C LEU A 41 -15.34 -21.50 2.60
N GLY A 42 -14.48 -21.11 3.55
CA GLY A 42 -13.22 -21.78 3.85
C GLY A 42 -12.12 -21.60 2.79
N GLN A 43 -12.39 -20.86 1.70
CA GLN A 43 -11.41 -20.61 0.66
C GLN A 43 -10.72 -19.26 0.86
N ARG A 44 -9.48 -19.17 0.38
CA ARG A 44 -8.76 -17.90 0.31
C ARG A 44 -9.32 -17.06 -0.82
N VAL A 45 -9.82 -15.88 -0.48
CA VAL A 45 -10.47 -14.93 -1.38
C VAL A 45 -9.75 -13.59 -1.35
N LEU A 46 -9.92 -12.82 -2.41
CA LEU A 46 -9.50 -11.44 -2.48
C LEU A 46 -10.71 -10.53 -2.22
N CYS A 47 -10.64 -9.70 -1.19
CA CYS A 47 -11.69 -8.79 -0.79
C CYS A 47 -11.29 -7.34 -1.09
N GLN A 48 -12.10 -6.67 -1.89
CA GLN A 48 -11.99 -5.24 -2.13
C GLN A 48 -12.90 -4.49 -1.15
N LEU A 49 -12.33 -3.56 -0.39
CA LEU A 49 -12.98 -2.85 0.71
C LEU A 49 -12.92 -1.35 0.48
N LEU A 50 -14.08 -0.70 0.45
CA LEU A 50 -14.15 0.76 0.42
C LEU A 50 -14.27 1.31 1.84
N LEU A 51 -13.19 1.91 2.34
CA LEU A 51 -13.12 2.54 3.67
C LEU A 51 -12.75 4.01 3.47
N ASP A 52 -13.57 4.94 3.97
CA ASP A 52 -13.32 6.39 3.90
C ASP A 52 -12.98 6.93 2.49
N GLY A 53 -13.59 6.35 1.45
CA GLY A 53 -13.33 6.72 0.05
C GLY A 53 -12.07 6.10 -0.56
N VAL A 54 -11.34 5.32 0.24
CA VAL A 54 -10.15 4.56 -0.16
C VAL A 54 -10.55 3.13 -0.47
N LEU A 55 -10.19 2.66 -1.67
CA LEU A 55 -10.33 1.25 -2.02
C LEU A 55 -9.09 0.49 -1.54
N TYR A 56 -9.30 -0.51 -0.69
CA TYR A 56 -8.29 -1.44 -0.22
C TYR A 56 -8.53 -2.81 -0.82
N GLU A 57 -7.45 -3.55 -1.04
CA GLU A 57 -7.53 -4.96 -1.39
C GLU A 57 -6.85 -5.81 -0.33
N ARG A 58 -7.51 -6.90 0.06
CA ARG A 58 -7.11 -7.75 1.18
C ARG A 58 -7.37 -9.21 0.83
N ALA A 59 -6.33 -10.03 0.86
CA ALA A 59 -6.49 -11.47 0.82
C ALA A 59 -6.87 -11.99 2.21
N GLY A 60 -7.75 -12.98 2.28
CA GLY A 60 -8.15 -13.63 3.53
C GLY A 60 -8.96 -14.89 3.28
N VAL A 61 -9.22 -15.69 4.31
CA VAL A 61 -10.08 -16.86 4.22
C VAL A 61 -11.51 -16.45 4.52
N LEU A 62 -12.45 -16.66 3.59
CA LEU A 62 -13.87 -16.37 3.86
C LEU A 62 -14.41 -17.39 4.86
N ALA A 63 -14.56 -16.98 6.12
CA ALA A 63 -14.97 -17.86 7.20
C ALA A 63 -16.49 -17.96 7.33
N ALA A 64 -17.19 -16.84 7.16
CA ALA A 64 -18.65 -16.78 7.20
C ALA A 64 -19.16 -15.53 6.48
N TYR A 65 -20.46 -15.49 6.20
CA TYR A 65 -21.13 -14.29 5.73
C TYR A 65 -22.53 -14.17 6.30
N SER A 66 -23.06 -12.96 6.26
CA SER A 66 -24.45 -12.62 6.56
C SER A 66 -24.98 -11.68 5.48
N PRO A 67 -26.27 -11.28 5.52
CA PRO A 67 -26.77 -10.23 4.65
C PRO A 67 -25.98 -8.91 4.77
N ASP A 68 -25.40 -8.62 5.94
CA ASP A 68 -24.78 -7.33 6.23
C ASP A 68 -23.25 -7.38 6.28
N PHE A 69 -22.66 -8.55 6.53
CA PHE A 69 -21.21 -8.66 6.80
C PHE A 69 -20.58 -9.86 6.11
N LEU A 70 -19.29 -9.74 5.83
CA LEU A 70 -18.38 -10.82 5.48
C LEU A 70 -17.36 -10.96 6.61
N LEU A 71 -17.11 -12.19 7.06
CA LEU A 71 -16.06 -12.50 8.02
C LEU A 71 -14.90 -13.16 7.28
N LEU A 72 -13.73 -12.52 7.33
CA LEU A 72 -12.50 -13.04 6.78
C LEU A 72 -11.48 -13.29 7.90
N PHE A 73 -10.83 -14.45 7.87
CA PHE A 73 -9.70 -14.79 8.74
C PHE A 73 -8.38 -14.64 7.99
N ASP A 74 -7.29 -14.61 8.77
CA ASP A 74 -5.91 -14.58 8.28
C ASP A 74 -5.68 -13.43 7.27
N VAL A 75 -6.31 -12.27 7.54
CA VAL A 75 -6.19 -11.09 6.67
C VAL A 75 -4.90 -10.36 7.03
N PRO A 76 -3.89 -10.31 6.15
CA PRO A 76 -2.69 -9.54 6.44
C PRO A 76 -3.03 -8.06 6.41
N PHE A 77 -2.73 -7.38 7.51
CA PHE A 77 -3.07 -6.00 7.77
C PHE A 77 -1.79 -5.21 8.07
N PRO A 78 -1.44 -4.25 7.22
CA PRO A 78 -0.27 -3.41 7.40
C PRO A 78 -0.56 -2.36 8.48
N GLN A 79 0.37 -2.22 9.41
CA GLN A 79 0.32 -1.23 10.49
C GLN A 79 1.63 -0.44 10.49
N PRO A 80 1.56 0.90 10.49
CA PRO A 80 2.74 1.74 10.57
C PRO A 80 3.45 1.48 11.91
N ALA A 81 4.74 1.22 11.83
CA ALA A 81 5.61 1.01 12.97
C ALA A 81 6.89 1.84 12.80
N ARG A 82 7.57 2.10 13.93
CA ARG A 82 8.82 2.86 13.96
C ARG A 82 9.80 2.21 14.92
N ILE A 83 11.05 2.05 14.51
CA ILE A 83 12.12 1.65 15.42
C ILE A 83 13.18 2.74 15.41
N THR A 84 13.47 3.26 16.60
CA THR A 84 14.64 4.13 16.83
C THR A 84 15.78 3.32 17.41
N LEU A 85 16.99 3.52 16.89
CA LEU A 85 18.21 2.89 17.34
C LEU A 85 19.31 3.94 17.54
N ALA A 86 19.88 3.99 18.75
CA ALA A 86 21.01 4.86 19.07
C ALA A 86 22.35 4.18 18.71
N PRO A 87 23.43 4.95 18.47
CA PRO A 87 24.76 4.39 18.24
C PRO A 87 25.22 3.54 19.42
N GLY A 88 25.71 2.33 19.15
CA GLY A 88 26.20 1.41 20.18
C GLY A 88 25.12 0.77 21.06
N ALA A 89 23.84 0.98 20.74
CA ALA A 89 22.77 0.25 21.39
C ALA A 89 22.73 -1.22 20.94
N GLU A 90 22.26 -2.09 21.83
CA GLU A 90 21.92 -3.48 21.50
C GLU A 90 20.91 -3.53 20.33
N PRO A 91 20.90 -4.61 19.54
CA PRO A 91 19.93 -4.79 18.46
C PRO A 91 18.49 -4.60 18.95
N ARG A 92 17.72 -3.79 18.22
CA ARG A 92 16.31 -3.50 18.54
C ARG A 92 15.41 -4.29 17.61
N GLN A 93 14.26 -4.72 18.11
CA GLN A 93 13.29 -5.48 17.33
C GLN A 93 11.88 -4.99 17.63
N GLU A 94 11.11 -4.73 16.58
CA GLU A 94 9.70 -4.32 16.68
C GLU A 94 8.97 -4.71 15.39
N GLY A 95 7.69 -5.10 15.48
CA GLY A 95 6.89 -5.40 14.28
C GLY A 95 7.48 -6.48 13.36
N GLY A 96 8.35 -7.35 13.88
CA GLY A 96 9.07 -8.36 13.12
C GLY A 96 10.29 -7.87 12.34
N LEU A 97 10.63 -6.58 12.44
CA LEU A 97 11.87 -6.02 11.91
C LEU A 97 12.92 -5.97 13.02
N ARG A 98 14.15 -6.39 12.73
CA ARG A 98 15.31 -6.21 13.62
C ARG A 98 16.28 -5.22 13.02
N LEU A 99 16.79 -4.30 13.85
CA LEU A 99 17.81 -3.32 13.48
C LEU A 99 19.06 -3.53 14.32
N GLN A 100 20.22 -3.45 13.67
CA GLN A 100 21.53 -3.42 14.31
C GLN A 100 22.41 -2.37 13.65
N LEU A 101 23.00 -1.47 14.45
CA LEU A 101 23.84 -0.38 13.98
C LEU A 101 25.28 -0.58 14.44
N THR A 102 26.18 -0.87 13.50
CA THR A 102 27.61 -1.06 13.75
C THR A 102 28.37 0.09 13.10
N GLY A 103 28.76 1.09 13.92
CA GLY A 103 29.37 2.33 13.44
C GLY A 103 28.37 3.14 12.58
N ARG A 104 28.52 3.08 11.26
CA ARG A 104 27.63 3.71 10.27
C ARG A 104 26.89 2.71 9.38
N HIS A 105 27.05 1.41 9.64
CA HIS A 105 26.36 0.36 8.91
C HIS A 105 25.12 -0.08 9.68
N LEU A 106 23.94 0.16 9.10
CA LEU A 106 22.65 -0.28 9.62
C LEU A 106 22.25 -1.58 8.91
N GLN A 107 22.24 -2.67 9.67
CA GLN A 107 21.68 -3.95 9.27
C GLN A 107 20.19 -3.96 9.63
N ILE A 108 19.36 -4.39 8.69
CA ILE A 108 17.91 -4.50 8.81
C ILE A 108 17.51 -5.92 8.44
N ASP A 109 16.93 -6.68 9.37
CA ASP A 109 16.48 -8.05 9.12
C ASP A 109 14.95 -8.14 9.20
N ASN A 110 14.33 -8.71 8.17
CA ASN A 110 12.93 -9.08 8.22
C ASN A 110 12.79 -10.49 8.83
N LEU A 111 12.25 -10.58 10.03
CA LEU A 111 12.07 -11.85 10.74
C LEU A 111 10.69 -12.47 10.49
N THR A 112 9.86 -11.84 9.66
CA THR A 112 8.48 -12.29 9.39
C THR A 112 8.42 -13.17 8.14
N PRO A 113 7.39 -14.02 8.00
CA PRO A 113 7.10 -14.72 6.75
C PRO A 113 6.43 -13.82 5.69
N TYR A 114 6.28 -12.53 5.95
CA TYR A 114 5.66 -11.55 5.06
C TYR A 114 6.68 -10.50 4.60
N PRO A 115 6.51 -9.91 3.41
CA PRO A 115 7.34 -8.78 3.03
C PRO A 115 7.02 -7.56 3.93
N LEU A 116 8.05 -6.79 4.28
CA LEU A 116 7.92 -5.54 5.04
C LEU A 116 8.23 -4.35 4.13
N LEU A 117 7.40 -3.32 4.15
CA LEU A 117 7.67 -2.09 3.42
C LEU A 117 8.43 -1.11 4.31
N LEU A 118 9.68 -0.82 3.98
CA LEU A 118 10.47 0.22 4.61
C LEU A 118 10.15 1.56 3.93
N ASP A 119 9.55 2.48 4.68
CA ASP A 119 9.06 3.75 4.16
C ASP A 119 10.16 4.81 4.17
N THR A 120 10.67 5.14 5.36
CA THR A 120 11.64 6.23 5.55
C THR A 120 12.72 5.86 6.55
N LEU A 121 13.94 6.30 6.28
CA LEU A 121 15.06 6.30 7.20
C LEU A 121 15.41 7.74 7.58
N ARG A 122 15.38 8.06 8.86
CA ARG A 122 15.88 9.32 9.41
C ARG A 122 17.20 9.06 10.13
N ALA A 123 18.23 9.83 9.82
CA ALA A 123 19.51 9.80 10.52
C ALA A 123 19.97 11.24 10.78
N GLY A 124 19.88 11.69 12.03
CA GLY A 124 20.01 13.11 12.38
C GLY A 124 18.96 13.98 11.67
N ASP A 125 19.41 14.99 10.93
CA ASP A 125 18.55 15.89 10.15
C ASP A 125 18.24 15.37 8.74
N ALA A 126 18.94 14.34 8.28
CA ALA A 126 18.70 13.73 6.98
C ALA A 126 17.49 12.78 7.05
N VAL A 127 16.54 12.97 6.14
CA VAL A 127 15.41 12.05 5.92
C VAL A 127 15.54 11.48 4.52
N LYS A 128 15.59 10.16 4.42
CA LYS A 128 15.68 9.41 3.16
C LYS A 128 14.41 8.58 2.99
N GLU A 129 13.70 8.81 1.90
CA GLU A 129 12.66 7.87 1.46
C GLU A 129 13.36 6.60 0.97
N LEU A 130 12.95 5.45 1.53
CA LEU A 130 13.47 4.15 1.15
C LEU A 130 12.57 3.55 0.08
N GLY A 131 11.28 3.41 0.40
CA GLY A 131 10.31 2.73 -0.46
C GLY A 131 10.67 1.28 -0.78
N ILE A 132 11.46 0.63 0.08
CA ILE A 132 12.02 -0.70 -0.14
C ILE A 132 11.05 -1.74 0.37
N LEU A 133 10.76 -2.73 -0.46
CA LEU A 133 10.11 -3.94 0.01
C LEU A 133 11.17 -4.97 0.41
N LEU A 134 11.29 -5.23 1.71
CA LEU A 134 12.21 -6.23 2.25
C LEU A 134 11.53 -7.60 2.27
N PRO A 135 12.00 -8.60 1.48
CA PRO A 135 11.35 -9.90 1.40
C PRO A 135 11.34 -10.65 2.75
N PRO A 136 10.47 -11.68 2.89
CA PRO A 136 10.46 -12.53 4.08
C PRO A 136 11.84 -13.13 4.36
N GLN A 137 12.26 -13.11 5.63
CA GLN A 137 13.51 -13.75 6.08
C GLN A 137 14.79 -13.22 5.41
N GLU A 138 14.73 -12.07 4.74
CA GLU A 138 15.88 -11.41 4.13
C GLU A 138 16.43 -10.25 4.96
N GLN A 139 17.64 -9.82 4.62
CA GLN A 139 18.38 -8.76 5.28
C GLN A 139 18.82 -7.68 4.29
N LEU A 140 18.89 -6.45 4.77
CA LEU A 140 19.35 -5.28 4.03
C LEU A 140 20.39 -4.50 4.84
N GLY A 141 21.52 -4.21 4.22
CA GLY A 141 22.55 -3.33 4.78
C GLY A 141 22.47 -1.93 4.17
N LEU A 142 22.38 -0.91 5.02
CA LEU A 142 22.42 0.50 4.62
C LEU A 142 23.61 1.21 5.26
N ASN A 143 24.28 2.08 4.51
CA ASN A 143 25.30 2.96 5.05
C ASN A 143 24.70 4.33 5.36
N LEU A 144 24.86 4.79 6.60
CA LEU A 144 24.42 6.10 7.06
C LEU A 144 25.50 7.15 6.79
N ASP A 145 25.07 8.33 6.33
CA ASP A 145 25.97 9.44 6.01
C ASP A 145 26.68 10.00 7.26
N GLY A 146 26.10 9.80 8.45
CA GLY A 146 26.65 10.21 9.74
C GLY A 146 26.62 9.11 10.81
N ILE A 147 27.30 9.39 11.93
CA ILE A 147 27.21 8.58 13.15
C ILE A 147 26.20 9.26 14.06
N GLY A 148 25.08 8.60 14.32
CA GLY A 148 23.98 9.18 15.08
C GLY A 148 22.82 8.23 15.23
N ALA A 149 21.83 8.63 16.04
CA ALA A 149 20.60 7.87 16.15
C ALA A 149 19.88 7.83 14.80
N CYS A 150 19.29 6.68 14.50
CA CYS A 150 18.49 6.48 13.32
C CYS A 150 17.08 6.01 13.68
N GLU A 151 16.10 6.39 12.86
CA GLU A 151 14.73 5.93 12.94
C GLU A 151 14.34 5.32 11.59
N ILE A 152 13.81 4.10 11.62
CA ILE A 152 13.16 3.46 10.46
C ILE A 152 11.66 3.49 10.69
N ALA A 153 10.91 4.07 9.75
CA ALA A 153 9.47 3.89 9.64
C ALA A 153 9.18 2.81 8.58
N PHE A 154 8.27 1.90 8.89
CA PHE A 154 7.92 0.78 8.04
C PHE A 154 6.49 0.30 8.28
N GLN A 155 5.94 -0.46 7.33
CA GLN A 155 4.67 -1.16 7.48
C GLN A 155 4.92 -2.58 7.98
N SER A 156 4.57 -2.83 9.26
CA SER A 156 4.53 -4.18 9.82
C SER A 156 3.26 -4.89 9.38
N VAL A 157 3.34 -6.14 8.94
CA VAL A 157 2.16 -6.93 8.56
C VAL A 157 1.75 -7.81 9.73
N ARG A 158 0.48 -7.72 10.15
CA ARG A 158 -0.12 -8.61 11.15
C ARG A 158 -1.37 -9.27 10.57
N GLU A 159 -1.63 -10.50 10.94
CA GLU A 159 -2.91 -11.13 10.60
C GLU A 159 -3.99 -10.68 11.56
N ILE A 160 -5.15 -10.31 11.00
CA ILE A 160 -6.34 -9.95 11.76
C ILE A 160 -7.54 -10.73 11.23
N ASP A 161 -8.53 -10.89 12.09
CA ASP A 161 -9.88 -11.26 11.67
C ASP A 161 -10.61 -9.98 11.26
N LEU A 162 -11.10 -9.96 10.03
CA LEU A 162 -11.77 -8.81 9.45
C LEU A 162 -13.27 -9.06 9.33
N LEU A 163 -14.06 -8.21 9.99
CA LEU A 163 -15.50 -8.12 9.77
C LEU A 163 -15.80 -6.96 8.81
N ALA A 164 -16.05 -7.27 7.54
CA ALA A 164 -16.27 -6.29 6.48
C ALA A 164 -17.78 -6.06 6.23
N PRO A 165 -18.29 -4.82 6.25
CA PRO A 165 -19.66 -4.53 5.83
C PRO A 165 -19.83 -4.90 4.35
N ARG A 166 -20.78 -5.79 4.04
CA ARG A 166 -21.00 -6.31 2.69
C ARG A 166 -21.30 -5.21 1.67
N ARG A 167 -21.96 -4.13 2.10
CA ARG A 167 -22.23 -2.94 1.27
C ARG A 167 -20.97 -2.20 0.78
N ASN A 168 -19.83 -2.41 1.44
CA ASN A 168 -18.56 -1.77 1.13
C ASN A 168 -17.51 -2.78 0.66
N ALA A 169 -17.89 -4.05 0.49
CA ALA A 169 -16.97 -5.14 0.26
C ALA A 169 -17.38 -5.96 -0.98
N ILE A 170 -16.41 -6.28 -1.85
CA ILE A 170 -16.62 -7.17 -2.99
C ILE A 170 -15.59 -8.29 -2.92
N LEU A 171 -16.04 -9.55 -3.00
CA LEU A 171 -15.14 -10.69 -3.12
C LEU A 171 -14.86 -11.01 -4.59
N ARG A 172 -13.59 -11.32 -4.88
CA ARG A 172 -13.12 -11.77 -6.18
C ARG A 172 -12.57 -13.19 -6.06
N GLN A 173 -13.09 -14.10 -6.89
CA GLN A 173 -12.75 -15.54 -6.91
C GLN A 173 -11.46 -15.85 -7.71
N ARG A 174 -10.44 -15.00 -7.63
CA ARG A 174 -9.12 -15.28 -8.21
C ARG A 174 -8.03 -14.94 -7.21
N ALA A 175 -7.49 -15.98 -6.57
CA ALA A 175 -6.13 -15.98 -6.07
C ALA A 175 -5.53 -17.31 -6.50
N ASP A 176 -4.88 -17.34 -7.66
CA ASP A 176 -3.95 -18.43 -7.94
C ASP A 176 -2.79 -18.26 -6.95
N VAL A 177 -2.54 -19.32 -6.20
CA VAL A 177 -1.68 -19.32 -5.02
C VAL A 177 -0.22 -19.27 -5.44
N GLY A 178 0.36 -18.09 -5.48
CA GLY A 178 1.81 -17.92 -5.60
C GLY A 178 2.24 -16.69 -4.84
N GLN A 179 2.74 -16.87 -3.61
CA GLN A 179 3.62 -15.95 -2.85
C GLN A 179 3.33 -14.42 -2.88
N ASP A 180 2.12 -14.02 -3.24
CA ASP A 180 1.73 -12.65 -3.50
C ASP A 180 1.26 -11.95 -2.21
N GLY A 181 2.00 -12.16 -1.11
CA GLY A 181 1.87 -11.38 0.13
C GLY A 181 2.19 -9.90 -0.04
N LEU A 182 2.64 -9.51 -1.24
CA LEU A 182 2.94 -8.15 -1.66
C LEU A 182 1.74 -7.21 -1.62
N PHE A 183 0.58 -7.69 -2.05
CA PHE A 183 -0.63 -6.87 -2.20
C PHE A 183 -1.25 -6.48 -0.86
N ALA A 184 -0.82 -7.14 0.23
CA ALA A 184 -1.35 -6.92 1.56
C ALA A 184 -0.58 -5.85 2.38
N VAL A 185 0.56 -5.33 1.89
CA VAL A 185 1.35 -4.31 2.62
C VAL A 185 0.80 -2.88 2.46
N GLY A 186 -0.46 -2.74 2.04
CA GLY A 186 -1.19 -1.48 2.22
C GLY A 186 -1.13 -0.54 1.03
N VAL A 187 -1.42 -1.05 -0.16
CA VAL A 187 -1.81 -0.18 -1.26
C VAL A 187 -3.22 0.35 -0.94
N ALA A 188 -3.28 1.54 -0.35
CA ALA A 188 -4.44 2.41 -0.51
C ALA A 188 -4.52 2.74 -2.00
N LEU A 189 -5.54 2.23 -2.69
CA LEU A 189 -5.65 2.40 -4.14
C LEU A 189 -6.08 3.83 -4.51
N THR A 190 -6.54 4.62 -3.54
CA THR A 190 -6.93 6.04 -3.67
C THR A 190 -6.71 6.78 -2.33
N GLY A 191 -6.27 8.05 -2.36
CA GLY A 191 -6.11 8.95 -1.17
C GLY A 191 -4.71 9.57 -1.09
N ASP A 192 -4.52 10.91 -1.10
CA ASP A 192 -4.94 11.89 -0.08
C ASP A 192 -5.02 13.35 -0.63
N GLU A 193 -5.65 14.29 0.08
CA GLU A 193 -5.83 15.70 -0.34
C GLU A 193 -4.51 16.51 -0.49
N ASN A 194 -3.37 15.97 -0.06
CA ASN A 194 -2.04 16.61 -0.14
C ASN A 194 -1.26 16.28 -1.44
N ASP A 195 -1.90 15.55 -2.38
CA ASP A 195 -1.23 15.00 -3.57
C ASP A 195 -0.75 16.09 -4.56
N GLN A 196 -1.34 17.30 -4.60
CA GLN A 196 -0.95 18.33 -5.59
C GLN A 196 0.44 18.93 -5.35
N ALA A 197 0.72 19.38 -4.12
CA ALA A 197 2.02 19.98 -3.80
C ALA A 197 3.15 18.95 -3.94
N GLN A 198 2.86 17.70 -3.60
CA GLN A 198 3.80 16.59 -3.78
C GLN A 198 4.04 16.26 -5.26
N GLU A 199 3.00 16.26 -6.08
CA GLU A 199 3.12 16.08 -7.53
C GLU A 199 3.98 17.17 -8.17
N GLU A 200 3.70 18.44 -7.86
CA GLU A 200 4.45 19.58 -8.39
C GLU A 200 5.93 19.51 -8.03
N ARG A 201 6.24 19.12 -6.80
CA ARG A 201 7.60 18.90 -6.33
C ARG A 201 8.29 17.78 -7.12
N LEU A 202 7.64 16.61 -7.27
CA LEU A 202 8.20 15.47 -8.00
C LEU A 202 8.41 15.79 -9.48
N ARG A 203 7.47 16.49 -10.10
CA ARG A 203 7.62 16.97 -11.50
C ARG A 203 8.75 17.99 -11.61
N TRP A 204 8.92 18.88 -10.63
CA TRP A 204 10.05 19.80 -10.62
C TRP A 204 11.38 19.07 -10.49
N GLU A 205 11.45 18.08 -9.60
CA GLU A 205 12.64 17.25 -9.40
C GLU A 205 13.02 16.48 -10.66
N LEU A 206 12.06 15.87 -11.36
CA LEU A 206 12.30 15.16 -12.62
C LEU A 206 12.69 16.08 -13.78
N ARG A 207 12.34 17.37 -13.73
CA ARG A 207 12.88 18.37 -14.68
C ARG A 207 14.36 18.66 -14.42
N GLN A 208 14.77 18.74 -13.17
CA GLN A 208 16.18 18.99 -12.79
C GLN A 208 17.03 17.72 -12.93
N HIS A 209 16.45 16.57 -12.63
CA HIS A 209 17.11 15.26 -12.61
C HIS A 209 16.27 14.21 -13.35
N PRO A 210 16.27 14.22 -14.70
CA PRO A 210 15.45 13.31 -15.52
C PRO A 210 15.74 11.82 -15.33
N HIS A 211 16.91 11.50 -14.77
CA HIS A 211 17.36 10.12 -14.52
C HIS A 211 17.09 9.65 -13.08
N ASN A 212 16.31 10.39 -12.29
CA ASN A 212 15.96 9.98 -10.93
C ASN A 212 14.83 8.94 -10.94
N ALA A 213 15.22 7.65 -10.90
CA ALA A 213 14.26 6.53 -10.91
C ALA A 213 13.32 6.53 -9.70
N ALA A 214 13.80 6.93 -8.53
CA ALA A 214 12.99 6.97 -7.31
C ALA A 214 11.89 8.05 -7.40
N ALA A 215 12.23 9.24 -7.89
CA ALA A 215 11.26 10.30 -8.13
C ALA A 215 10.22 9.90 -9.18
N ALA A 216 10.64 9.22 -10.27
CA ALA A 216 9.73 8.70 -11.29
C ALA A 216 8.75 7.67 -10.71
N ALA A 217 9.24 6.72 -9.90
CA ALA A 217 8.39 5.74 -9.23
C ALA A 217 7.41 6.38 -8.23
N SER A 218 7.85 7.38 -7.45
CA SER A 218 6.99 8.09 -6.52
C SER A 218 5.91 8.92 -7.25
N LEU A 219 6.24 9.55 -8.38
CA LEU A 219 5.26 10.25 -9.23
C LEU A 219 4.23 9.28 -9.81
N ALA A 220 4.68 8.12 -10.31
CA ALA A 220 3.80 7.09 -10.85
C ALA A 220 2.77 6.59 -9.81
N ARG A 221 3.20 6.31 -8.58
CA ARG A 221 2.30 5.92 -7.48
C ARG A 221 1.28 7.01 -7.18
N LEU A 222 1.71 8.27 -7.14
CA LEU A 222 0.84 9.40 -6.89
C LEU A 222 -0.22 9.55 -8.01
N LEU A 223 0.20 9.50 -9.28
CA LEU A 223 -0.71 9.56 -10.43
C LEU A 223 -1.68 8.38 -10.46
N SER A 224 -1.22 7.18 -10.08
CA SER A 224 -2.06 5.99 -9.96
C SER A 224 -3.19 6.19 -8.94
N ARG A 225 -2.87 6.73 -7.75
CA ARG A 225 -3.88 7.07 -6.72
C ARG A 225 -4.89 8.13 -7.18
N ARG A 226 -4.48 9.06 -8.03
CA ARG A 226 -5.36 10.10 -8.60
C ARG A 226 -6.19 9.61 -9.81
N GLY A 227 -5.98 8.37 -10.24
CA GLY A 227 -6.66 7.79 -11.41
C GLY A 227 -6.09 8.25 -12.75
N ALA A 228 -4.94 8.94 -12.78
CA ALA A 228 -4.20 9.29 -14.00
C ALA A 228 -3.38 8.10 -14.50
N LEU A 229 -4.07 6.99 -14.81
CA LEU A 229 -3.47 5.65 -14.95
C LEU A 229 -2.52 5.53 -16.15
N ALA A 230 -2.82 6.19 -17.27
CA ALA A 230 -1.96 6.15 -18.45
C ALA A 230 -0.60 6.82 -18.17
N GLU A 231 -0.63 8.00 -17.55
CA GLU A 231 0.58 8.73 -17.18
C GLU A 231 1.34 7.97 -16.08
N ALA A 232 0.63 7.39 -15.11
CA ALA A 232 1.25 6.55 -14.08
C ALA A 232 2.01 5.36 -14.69
N GLU A 233 1.45 4.70 -15.70
CA GLU A 233 2.08 3.58 -16.39
C GLU A 233 3.39 4.00 -17.09
N GLU A 234 3.37 5.15 -17.77
CA GLU A 234 4.57 5.69 -18.43
C GLU A 234 5.69 5.95 -17.43
N TRP A 235 5.38 6.58 -16.30
CA TRP A 235 6.36 6.84 -15.24
C TRP A 235 6.87 5.56 -14.57
N PHE A 236 6.02 4.56 -14.37
CA PHE A 236 6.46 3.25 -13.88
C PHE A 236 7.41 2.56 -14.87
N ARG A 237 7.10 2.55 -16.17
CA ARG A 237 8.00 2.01 -17.21
C ARG A 237 9.32 2.77 -17.23
N GLN A 238 9.29 4.10 -17.15
CA GLN A 238 10.50 4.93 -17.13
C GLN A 238 11.37 4.64 -15.89
N ALA A 239 10.77 4.49 -14.72
CA ALA A 239 11.48 4.12 -13.51
C ALA A 239 12.18 2.75 -13.65
N LEU A 240 11.52 1.77 -14.28
CA LEU A 240 12.11 0.46 -14.57
C LEU A 240 13.23 0.53 -15.61
N THR A 241 13.09 1.33 -16.66
CA THR A 241 14.16 1.54 -17.65
C THR A 241 15.40 2.14 -16.99
N LEU A 242 15.21 3.13 -16.11
CA LEU A 242 16.31 3.73 -15.35
C LEU A 242 16.96 2.72 -14.39
N ALA A 243 16.16 1.86 -13.74
CA ALA A 243 16.66 0.79 -12.88
C ALA A 243 17.41 -0.31 -13.65
N GLN A 244 16.99 -0.63 -14.88
CA GLN A 244 17.71 -1.55 -15.76
C GLN A 244 19.08 -0.99 -16.17
N ALA A 245 19.15 0.30 -16.50
CA ALA A 245 20.41 0.96 -16.83
C ALA A 245 21.32 1.12 -15.60
N GLN A 246 20.73 1.31 -14.42
CA GLN A 246 21.44 1.49 -13.15
C GLN A 246 20.73 0.70 -12.04
N PRO A 247 21.14 -0.54 -11.76
CA PRO A 247 20.46 -1.40 -10.76
C PRO A 247 20.41 -0.84 -9.34
N ARG A 248 21.24 0.17 -9.03
CA ARG A 248 21.25 0.89 -7.74
C ARG A 248 20.32 2.13 -7.72
N ALA A 249 19.68 2.47 -8.83
CA ALA A 249 18.79 3.64 -8.92
C ALA A 249 17.48 3.44 -8.14
N LEU A 250 17.06 2.19 -7.95
CA LEU A 250 16.00 1.79 -7.04
C LEU A 250 16.59 0.82 -6.02
N ALA A 251 16.20 0.98 -4.76
CA ALA A 251 16.86 0.30 -3.66
C ALA A 251 16.57 -1.22 -3.60
N ASP A 252 15.49 -1.68 -4.23
CA ASP A 252 15.12 -3.09 -4.41
C ASP A 252 15.34 -3.58 -5.86
N GLY A 253 16.15 -2.85 -6.65
CA GLY A 253 16.34 -3.13 -8.07
C GLY A 253 15.10 -2.91 -8.95
N GLY A 254 14.03 -2.32 -8.40
CA GLY A 254 12.78 -2.04 -9.11
C GLY A 254 11.72 -3.13 -9.01
N GLN A 255 11.90 -4.14 -8.16
CA GLN A 255 10.92 -5.22 -7.97
C GLN A 255 9.54 -4.67 -7.56
N ARG A 256 9.49 -3.75 -6.59
CA ARG A 256 8.25 -3.10 -6.18
C ARG A 256 7.56 -2.38 -7.35
N VAL A 257 8.34 -1.61 -8.11
CA VAL A 257 7.83 -0.84 -9.27
C VAL A 257 7.28 -1.78 -10.34
N ALA A 258 7.95 -2.90 -10.60
CA ALA A 258 7.47 -3.91 -11.55
C ALA A 258 6.14 -4.53 -11.10
N ASN A 259 6.00 -4.82 -9.81
CA ASN A 259 4.77 -5.39 -9.26
C ASN A 259 3.61 -4.37 -9.26
N GLU A 260 3.89 -3.10 -8.93
CA GLU A 260 2.92 -2.00 -9.01
C GLU A 260 2.43 -1.79 -10.46
N LEU A 261 3.33 -1.85 -11.45
CA LEU A 261 3.00 -1.75 -12.87
C LEU A 261 2.16 -2.93 -13.37
N ALA A 262 2.57 -4.17 -13.03
CA ALA A 262 1.85 -5.37 -13.42
C ALA A 262 0.41 -5.34 -12.88
N GLU A 263 0.23 -4.85 -11.65
CA GLU A 263 -1.09 -4.70 -11.06
C GLU A 263 -1.94 -3.65 -11.78
N LEU A 264 -1.37 -2.49 -12.08
CA LEU A 264 -2.04 -1.44 -12.86
C LEU A 264 -2.52 -1.98 -14.22
N GLN A 265 -1.69 -2.77 -14.91
CA GLN A 265 -2.01 -3.38 -16.20
C GLN A 265 -3.07 -4.49 -16.10
N ARG A 266 -3.01 -5.35 -15.07
CA ARG A 266 -4.04 -6.38 -14.84
C ARG A 266 -5.42 -5.77 -14.64
N ARG A 267 -5.50 -4.65 -13.92
CA ARG A 267 -6.77 -3.93 -13.68
C ARG A 267 -7.26 -3.16 -14.90
N HIS A 268 -6.34 -2.72 -15.75
CA HIS A 268 -6.63 -1.93 -16.93
C HIS A 268 -5.98 -2.54 -18.17
N PRO A 269 -6.53 -3.65 -18.71
CA PRO A 269 -5.92 -4.38 -19.83
C PRO A 269 -5.70 -3.53 -21.08
N ARG A 270 -6.44 -2.43 -21.20
CA ARG A 270 -6.31 -1.44 -22.30
C ARG A 270 -4.98 -0.68 -22.27
N LEU A 271 -4.26 -0.68 -21.15
CA LEU A 271 -2.96 0.00 -20.96
C LEU A 271 -1.76 -0.91 -21.31
N GLY A 272 -1.90 -2.23 -21.11
CA GLY A 272 -0.88 -3.22 -21.46
C GLY A 272 -0.68 -3.47 -22.97
N GLY A 273 -1.51 -2.86 -23.82
CA GLY A 273 -1.46 -2.99 -25.27
C GLY A 273 -0.71 -1.83 -25.93
N GLY A 274 0.62 -1.85 -25.88
CA GLY A 274 1.48 -0.93 -26.61
C GLY A 274 2.58 -1.68 -27.37
N SER A 275 2.34 -1.86 -28.68
CA SER A 275 3.20 -2.32 -29.79
C SER A 275 4.20 -3.47 -29.55
#